data_AF-A0A1B7NSP3-F1
#
_entry.id   AF-A0A1B7NSP3-F1
#
_cell.length_a   1.000
_cell.length_b   1.000
_cell.length_c   1.000
_cell.angle_alpha   90.00
_cell.angle_beta   90.00
_cell.angle_gamma   90.00
#
_symmetry.space_group_name_H-M   'P 1'
#
loop_
_entity.id
_entity.type
_entity.pdbx_description
1 polymer ?
#
loop_
_entity_poly.entity_id
_entity_poly.type
_entity_poly.pdbx_seq_one_letter_code
_entity_poly.pdbx_strand_id
1 'polypeptide(L)'
;MLGPLPKEWKGLYVDPESSLDMWYDQNREPAPKTLLKQLLHIDVRTQHALSVLSRRFNYISEKRLTATQLLQGSSFKALIHNY
;
A
#
# COMPACT_ATOMS: atom_id res chain seq x y z
N MET A 1 12.65 -0.83 9.92
CA MET A 1 11.59 -1.72 10.43
C MET A 1 10.79 -0.93 11.46
N LEU A 2 9.47 -1.04 11.46
CA LEU A 2 8.54 -0.22 12.26
C LEU A 2 8.58 -0.45 13.78
N GLY A 3 9.44 -1.36 14.25
CA GLY A 3 9.26 -1.97 15.55
C GLY A 3 8.01 -2.88 15.56
N PRO A 4 7.84 -3.67 16.64
CA PRO A 4 6.63 -4.47 16.82
C PRO A 4 5.41 -3.58 17.03
N LEU A 5 4.23 -4.04 16.60
CA LEU A 5 2.96 -3.37 16.93
C LEU A 5 2.75 -3.37 18.47
N PRO A 6 1.99 -2.42 19.05
CA PRO A 6 1.73 -2.38 20.49
C PRO A 6 0.91 -3.58 20.94
N LYS A 7 1.40 -4.38 21.92
CA LYS A 7 0.79 -5.66 22.37
C LYS A 7 -0.70 -5.55 22.70
N GLU A 8 -1.10 -4.38 23.17
CA GLU A 8 -2.44 -4.00 23.60
C GLU A 8 -3.48 -4.10 22.48
N TRP A 9 -3.06 -4.05 21.22
CA TRP A 9 -3.96 -4.06 20.07
C TRP A 9 -4.45 -5.47 19.69
N LYS A 10 -3.82 -6.52 20.21
CA LYS A 10 -4.22 -7.90 19.91
C LYS A 10 -5.66 -8.16 20.36
N GLY A 11 -6.52 -8.62 19.46
CA GLY A 11 -7.92 -8.90 19.75
C GLY A 11 -8.84 -7.68 19.85
N LEU A 12 -8.33 -6.45 19.65
CA LEU A 12 -9.18 -5.24 19.63
C LEU A 12 -9.92 -5.05 18.30
N TYR A 13 -9.46 -5.72 17.24
CA TYR A 13 -10.15 -5.74 15.96
C TYR A 13 -10.81 -7.10 15.78
N VAL A 14 -12.14 -7.11 15.82
CA VAL A 14 -12.97 -8.26 15.51
C VAL A 14 -13.48 -8.04 14.10
N ASP A 15 -12.93 -8.76 13.13
CA ASP A 15 -13.47 -8.74 11.77
C ASP A 15 -14.85 -9.43 11.77
N PRO A 16 -15.90 -8.85 11.16
CA PRO A 16 -17.26 -9.39 11.21
C PRO A 16 -17.40 -10.78 10.59
N GLU A 17 -16.49 -11.14 9.67
CA GLU A 17 -16.50 -12.41 8.93
C GLU A 17 -15.45 -13.40 9.46
N SER A 18 -14.49 -12.95 10.27
CA SER A 18 -13.35 -13.73 10.71
C SER A 18 -12.86 -13.32 12.10
N SER A 19 -12.90 -14.24 13.07
CA SER A 19 -12.33 -14.00 14.40
C SER A 19 -10.81 -14.27 14.46
N LEU A 20 -10.11 -14.31 13.32
CA LEU A 20 -8.69 -14.65 13.28
C LEU A 20 -7.84 -13.41 13.49
N ASP A 21 -7.17 -13.34 14.64
CA ASP A 21 -6.16 -12.33 15.02
C ASP A 21 -4.90 -12.32 14.11
N MET A 22 -4.92 -13.00 12.96
CA MET A 22 -3.82 -13.06 11.98
C MET A 22 -3.43 -11.68 11.41
N TRP A 23 -4.30 -10.68 11.55
CA TRP A 23 -3.99 -9.29 11.22
C TRP A 23 -2.93 -8.69 12.17
N TYR A 24 -2.82 -9.25 13.39
CA TYR A 24 -1.91 -8.80 14.45
C TYR A 24 -0.67 -9.70 14.60
N ASP A 25 -0.54 -10.78 13.82
CA ASP A 25 0.59 -11.69 13.93
C ASP A 25 1.91 -10.98 13.63
N GLN A 26 2.65 -10.63 14.68
CA GLN A 26 3.94 -9.94 14.60
C GLN A 26 5.06 -10.82 14.04
N ASN A 27 4.85 -12.14 13.98
CA ASN A 27 5.79 -13.08 13.38
C ASN A 27 5.51 -13.28 11.89
N ARG A 28 4.46 -12.64 11.35
CA ARG A 28 4.11 -12.74 9.94
C ARG A 28 5.13 -11.96 9.11
N GLU A 29 5.87 -12.71 8.30
CA GLU A 29 6.76 -12.12 7.29
C GLU A 29 5.95 -11.19 6.35
N PRO A 30 6.45 -9.98 6.05
CA PRO A 30 5.83 -9.12 5.07
C PRO A 30 5.69 -9.85 3.74
N ALA A 31 4.52 -9.71 3.10
CA ALA A 31 4.35 -10.23 1.75
C ALA A 31 5.50 -9.73 0.84
N PRO A 32 6.11 -10.59 0.03
CA PRO A 32 7.17 -10.18 -0.88
C PRO A 32 6.67 -9.02 -1.75
N LYS A 33 7.52 -8.02 -2.02
CA LYS A 33 7.17 -6.89 -2.91
C LYS A 33 6.64 -7.33 -4.29
N THR A 34 6.98 -8.55 -4.70
CA THR A 34 6.51 -9.24 -5.91
C THR A 34 4.99 -9.40 -5.95
N LEU A 35 4.33 -9.52 -4.80
CA LEU A 35 2.90 -9.81 -4.68
C LEU A 35 2.03 -8.66 -5.20
N LEU A 36 2.49 -7.41 -5.04
CA LEU A 36 1.78 -6.22 -5.53
C LEU A 36 1.83 -6.11 -7.06
N LYS A 37 2.90 -6.60 -7.69
CA LYS A 37 2.99 -6.71 -9.16
C LYS A 37 2.18 -7.89 -9.70
N GLN A 38 2.04 -8.98 -8.93
CA GLN A 38 1.26 -10.15 -9.32
C GLN A 38 -0.25 -9.96 -9.13
N LEU A 39 -0.68 -9.16 -8.14
CA LEU A 39 -2.09 -8.83 -7.90
C LEU A 39 -2.71 -7.94 -8.99
N LEU A 40 -1.88 -7.24 -9.75
CA LEU A 40 -2.33 -6.38 -10.82
C LEU A 40 -1.98 -7.02 -12.17
N HIS A 41 -2.98 -7.37 -12.98
CA HIS A 41 -2.73 -7.69 -14.40
C HIS A 41 -1.96 -6.52 -15.03
N ILE A 42 -0.73 -6.76 -15.46
CA ILE A 42 0.21 -5.69 -15.83
C ILE A 42 -0.11 -5.19 -17.25
N ASP A 43 -0.91 -4.14 -17.37
CA ASP A 43 -0.99 -3.28 -18.55
C ASP A 43 -0.19 -1.96 -18.31
N VAL A 44 -0.20 -1.05 -19.29
CA VAL A 44 0.47 0.27 -19.18
C VAL A 44 -0.18 1.17 -18.11
N ARG A 45 -1.51 1.09 -17.95
CA ARG A 45 -2.27 1.82 -16.92
C ARG A 45 -1.90 1.32 -15.51
N THR A 46 -1.72 0.02 -15.36
CA THR A 46 -1.24 -0.66 -14.16
C THR A 46 0.16 -0.19 -13.76
N GLN A 47 1.06 0.08 -14.72
CA GLN A 47 2.38 0.63 -14.41
C GLN A 47 2.32 2.06 -13.86
N HIS A 48 1.49 2.93 -14.44
CA HIS A 48 1.29 4.28 -13.92
C HIS A 48 0.63 4.27 -12.54
N ALA A 49 -0.36 3.39 -12.33
CA ALA A 49 -1.00 3.17 -11.04
C ALA A 49 0.02 2.70 -9.99
N LEU A 50 0.84 1.69 -10.30
CA LEU A 50 1.91 1.22 -9.44
C LEU A 50 2.91 2.33 -9.06
N SER A 51 3.30 3.15 -10.03
CA SER A 51 4.20 4.29 -9.81
C SER A 51 3.62 5.31 -8.83
N VAL A 52 2.33 5.61 -8.96
CA VAL A 52 1.62 6.53 -8.07
C VAL A 52 1.47 5.93 -6.67
N LEU A 53 0.94 4.71 -6.58
CA LEU A 53 0.61 4.05 -5.31
C LEU A 53 1.87 3.77 -4.49
N SER A 54 2.95 3.31 -5.11
CA SER A 54 4.23 3.05 -4.42
C SER A 54 4.85 4.30 -3.80
N ARG A 55 4.62 5.48 -4.39
CA ARG A 55 5.11 6.76 -3.86
C ARG A 55 4.18 7.37 -2.82
N ARG A 56 2.86 7.19 -2.95
CA ARG A 56 1.87 7.69 -1.98
C ARG A 56 1.82 6.85 -0.71
N PHE A 57 1.82 5.52 -0.85
CA PHE A 57 1.87 4.58 0.26
C PHE A 57 3.30 4.28 0.71
N ASN A 58 4.21 5.26 0.57
CA ASN A 58 5.54 5.11 1.12
C ASN A 58 5.44 5.04 2.63
N TYR A 59 6.01 4.00 3.21
CA TYR A 59 6.02 3.81 4.64
C TYR A 59 6.64 5.04 5.36
N ILE A 60 7.72 5.60 4.82
CA ILE A 60 8.41 6.78 5.34
C ILE A 60 7.62 8.04 4.98
N SER A 61 7.09 8.73 5.99
CA SER A 61 6.23 9.92 5.85
C SER A 61 6.87 11.02 5.01
N GLU A 62 8.15 11.30 5.23
CA GLU A 62 8.90 12.37 4.55
C GLU A 62 9.12 12.06 3.06
N LYS A 63 9.00 10.79 2.68
CA LYS A 63 9.12 10.33 1.29
C LYS A 63 7.77 10.20 0.60
N ARG A 64 6.65 10.43 1.28
CA ARG A 64 5.32 10.40 0.68
C ARG A 64 5.13 11.63 -0.21
N LEU A 65 4.56 11.43 -1.38
CA LEU A 65 4.14 12.54 -2.22
C LEU A 65 3.04 13.35 -1.52
N THR A 66 3.17 14.67 -1.57
CA THR A 66 2.07 15.59 -1.25
C THR A 66 1.02 15.56 -2.35
N ALA A 67 -0.18 16.08 -2.08
CA ALA A 67 -1.23 16.21 -3.09
C ALA A 67 -0.74 17.03 -4.29
N THR A 68 -0.05 18.15 -4.03
CA THR A 68 0.50 19.02 -5.07
C THR A 68 1.53 18.30 -5.95
N GLN A 69 2.46 17.56 -5.34
CA GLN A 69 3.46 16.80 -6.10
C GLN A 69 2.84 15.66 -6.91
N LEU A 70 1.80 15.00 -6.37
CA LEU A 70 1.07 13.96 -7.07
C LEU A 70 0.39 14.51 -8.33
N LEU A 71 -0.31 15.64 -8.22
CA LEU A 71 -1.00 16.29 -9.34
C LEU A 71 -0.06 16.69 -10.48
N GLN A 72 1.20 17.01 -10.17
CA GLN A 72 2.21 17.35 -11.18
C GLN A 72 2.85 16.14 -11.86
N GLY A 73 2.73 14.94 -11.28
CA GLY A 73 3.38 13.73 -11.78
C GLY A 73 2.84 13.26 -13.13
N SER A 74 3.75 12.94 -14.06
CA SER A 74 3.41 12.43 -15.39
C SER A 74 2.59 11.14 -15.35
N SER A 75 2.93 10.20 -14.45
CA SER A 75 2.15 8.97 -14.25
C SER A 75 0.71 9.25 -13.78
N PHE A 76 0.52 10.23 -12.91
CA PHE A 76 -0.83 10.60 -12.45
C PHE A 76 -1.62 11.26 -13.58
N LYS A 77 -1.01 12.19 -14.33
CA LYS A 77 -1.62 12.81 -15.50
C LYS A 77 -1.99 11.78 -16.57
N ALA A 78 -1.13 10.78 -16.82
CA ALA A 78 -1.38 9.69 -17.76
C ALA A 78 -2.57 8.81 -17.33
N LEU A 79 -2.84 8.66 -16.03
CA LEU A 79 -4.03 7.95 -15.55
C LEU A 79 -5.31 8.76 -15.79
N ILE A 80 -5.27 10.07 -15.55
CA ILE A 80 -6.43 10.96 -15.67
C ILE A 80 -6.77 11.27 -17.13
N HIS A 81 -5.77 11.44 -18.00
CA HIS A 81 -5.96 11.85 -19.39
C HIS A 81 -6.29 10.70 -20.35
N ASN A 82 -6.11 9.44 -19.93
CA ASN A 82 -6.57 8.27 -20.70
C ASN A 82 -8.05 7.93 -20.39
N TYR A 83 -8.87 8.95 -20.11
CA TYR A 83 -10.31 8.85 -19.79
C TYR A 83 -11.09 9.93 -20.53
#